data_AF-A0A5E4N412-F1
#
_entry.id   AF-A0A5E4N412-F1
#
_cell.length_a   1.000
_cell.length_b   1.000
_cell.length_c   1.000
_cell.angle_alpha   90.00
_cell.angle_beta   90.00
_cell.angle_gamma   90.00
#
_symmetry.space_group_name_H-M   'P 1'
#
loop_
_entity.id
_entity.type
_entity.pdbx_description
1 polymer ?
#
loop_
_entity_poly.entity_id
_entity_poly.type
_entity_poly.pdbx_seq_one_letter_code
_entity_poly.pdbx_strand_id
1 'polypeptide(L)'
;MAVDVQGINPLFMLSAFNLFFYLLTPALVLWYVYYRMSRKQLYELAHKIQGSDGLPFLGNALDFLRDSHAIFHKIYEKSFEFDLTKPAKMWIGPRLMIFLTNPKDVEVILSSNVYIDKSPEYRLFEPWLGNGLLISTGDKWKAHRKLIAPTFHLNVLKSFVGLFNVNSRETVNKLRKMGNKEFDIHDFMSECTVEILLETAMGVSKKTQKKSGFEYAAAVMKMCDILHMRHTHLWMKPDFIFNFTKYAKQQVGLLDLIHSLTNNVLAKKKEEYFKNKSQLTELSDSPVAEEEVIETNSTTEVEEVPYGNSFGQSAGLKDDLDVDDDGIGEKKRKAFLDLLIECSENGVVLSDQEVREQVDTIMFEGHDTTAAGSSFFLCLMGAHKDIQEKVVEELYSIFGDSDRPVTFQDTLQMKYLERCIMETLRMYPPVPIISRQLKENVKLPSSDTVLPTGATIVIATFKIHRNEETFPNPDVFNPDNFLPEKSASRHYYAYVPFSAGPRSCVGRKYAMLKLKIILSTILRNFVVHSTVAEKDWKLQADIILKRTDGFKIVLEPRKSLVKSAA
;
A
#
# COMPACT_ATOMS: atom_id res chain seq x y z
N MET A 1 89.58 25.41 13.70
CA MET A 1 89.58 23.94 13.92
C MET A 1 88.67 23.68 15.10
N ALA A 2 87.62 22.87 15.07
CA ALA A 2 87.07 22.00 14.04
C ALA A 2 85.54 21.87 14.28
N VAL A 3 84.82 21.57 13.20
CA VAL A 3 83.40 21.24 13.11
C VAL A 3 83.27 19.71 13.15
N ASP A 4 82.26 19.18 13.85
CA ASP A 4 81.51 17.93 13.60
C ASP A 4 80.39 17.89 14.67
N VAL A 5 79.08 17.99 14.43
CA VAL A 5 78.13 17.33 13.51
C VAL A 5 78.21 15.80 13.56
N GLN A 6 77.22 15.17 14.23
CA GLN A 6 76.33 14.14 13.68
C GLN A 6 75.53 13.45 14.81
N GLY A 7 74.22 13.22 14.60
CA GLY A 7 73.44 12.33 15.47
C GLY A 7 71.96 12.66 15.70
N ILE A 8 71.36 13.65 15.03
CA ILE A 8 69.89 13.67 14.90
C ILE A 8 69.56 12.64 13.82
N ASN A 9 69.16 11.44 14.22
CA ASN A 9 68.60 10.43 13.31
C ASN A 9 67.19 10.87 12.92
N PRO A 10 66.92 11.28 11.67
CA PRO A 10 65.58 11.55 11.16
C PRO A 10 65.14 10.31 10.37
N LEU A 11 65.09 9.15 11.02
CA LEU A 11 64.51 7.95 10.44
C LEU A 11 63.26 7.57 11.23
N PHE A 12 62.15 8.16 10.79
CA PHE A 12 60.85 7.51 10.67
C PHE A 12 60.68 6.24 11.52
N MET A 13 60.18 6.40 12.74
CA MET A 13 59.42 5.35 13.40
C MET A 13 58.12 5.13 12.60
N LEU A 14 58.23 4.37 11.51
CA LEU A 14 57.11 3.70 10.86
C LEU A 14 56.62 2.60 11.81
N SER A 15 55.91 3.00 12.86
CA SER A 15 55.07 2.05 13.59
C SER A 15 54.03 1.50 12.61
N ALA A 16 53.62 0.24 12.78
CA ALA A 16 52.58 -0.37 11.96
C ALA A 16 51.30 0.49 11.87
N PHE A 17 51.01 1.26 12.92
CA PHE A 17 49.94 2.25 12.96
C PHE A 17 50.14 3.38 11.94
N ASN A 18 51.32 3.99 11.88
CA ASN A 18 51.61 5.04 10.91
C ASN A 18 51.59 4.50 9.46
N LEU A 19 52.17 3.33 9.23
CA LEU A 19 52.14 2.68 7.91
C LEU A 19 50.71 2.38 7.44
N PHE A 20 49.82 1.96 8.36
CA PHE A 20 48.40 1.76 8.06
C PHE A 20 47.73 3.04 7.56
N PHE A 21 47.91 4.19 8.23
CA PHE A 21 47.33 5.46 7.75
C PHE A 21 47.99 5.96 6.45
N TYR A 22 49.29 5.73 6.25
CA TYR A 22 49.98 6.07 5.00
C TYR A 22 49.50 5.27 3.79
N LEU A 23 49.03 4.04 3.99
CA LEU A 23 48.40 3.23 2.92
C LEU A 23 46.89 3.51 2.80
N LEU A 24 46.21 3.73 3.94
CA LEU A 24 44.77 3.98 3.98
C LEU A 24 44.40 5.29 3.28
N THR A 25 45.16 6.37 3.50
CA THR A 25 44.85 7.68 2.91
C THR A 25 44.88 7.69 1.37
N PRO A 26 45.95 7.24 0.66
CA PRO A 26 45.92 7.15 -0.80
C PRO A 26 44.91 6.12 -1.30
N ALA A 27 44.69 5.02 -0.58
CA ALA A 27 43.65 4.06 -0.93
C ALA A 27 42.25 4.69 -0.88
N LEU A 28 41.93 5.48 0.16
CA LEU A 28 40.68 6.21 0.29
C LEU A 28 40.54 7.30 -0.78
N VAL A 29 41.62 8.00 -1.13
CA VAL A 29 41.61 8.99 -2.21
C VAL A 29 41.40 8.33 -3.57
N LEU A 30 42.12 7.26 -3.89
CA LEU A 30 41.93 6.48 -5.12
C LEU A 30 40.52 5.91 -5.19
N TRP A 31 40.01 5.37 -4.08
CA TRP A 31 38.62 4.90 -3.98
C TRP A 31 37.62 6.04 -4.21
N TYR A 32 37.85 7.22 -3.63
CA TYR A 32 36.98 8.38 -3.81
C TYR A 32 37.02 8.90 -5.26
N VAL A 33 38.20 8.96 -5.88
CA VAL A 33 38.36 9.36 -7.28
C VAL A 33 37.65 8.35 -8.18
N TYR A 34 37.87 7.05 -7.97
CA TYR A 34 37.17 5.98 -8.70
C TYR A 34 35.64 6.07 -8.50
N TYR A 35 35.19 6.32 -7.27
CA TYR A 35 33.78 6.49 -6.92
C TYR A 35 33.16 7.71 -7.63
N ARG A 36 33.87 8.84 -7.69
CA ARG A 36 33.41 10.05 -8.40
C ARG A 36 33.43 9.86 -9.91
N MET A 37 34.46 9.21 -10.45
CA MET A 37 34.58 8.93 -11.89
C MET A 37 33.50 7.95 -12.37
N SER A 38 33.28 6.85 -11.64
CA SER A 38 32.22 5.87 -11.96
C SER A 38 30.81 6.45 -11.92
N ARG A 39 30.60 7.55 -11.19
CA ARG A 39 29.32 8.26 -11.08
C ARG A 39 29.30 9.61 -11.79
N LYS A 40 30.28 9.92 -12.64
CA LYS A 40 30.39 11.22 -13.32
C LYS A 40 29.11 11.58 -14.08
N GLN A 41 28.60 10.65 -14.89
CA GLN A 41 27.38 10.86 -15.68
C GLN A 41 26.14 11.09 -14.80
N LEU A 42 26.02 10.37 -13.68
CA LEU A 42 24.95 10.55 -12.70
C LEU A 42 24.94 11.99 -12.16
N TYR A 43 26.10 12.52 -11.77
CA TYR A 43 26.21 13.90 -11.27
C TYR A 43 25.96 14.94 -12.36
N GLU A 44 26.49 14.76 -13.57
CA GLU A 44 26.29 15.69 -14.70
C GLU A 44 24.81 15.82 -15.09
N LEU A 45 24.09 14.70 -15.16
CA LEU A 45 22.65 14.72 -15.43
C LEU A 45 21.86 15.27 -14.23
N ALA A 46 22.25 14.91 -13.00
CA ALA A 46 21.60 15.45 -11.80
C ALA A 46 21.73 16.98 -11.72
N HIS A 47 22.84 17.60 -12.14
CA HIS A 47 22.98 19.06 -12.13
C HIS A 47 21.98 19.79 -13.05
N LYS A 48 21.38 19.10 -14.03
CA LYS A 48 20.36 19.66 -14.91
C LYS A 48 18.95 19.63 -14.31
N ILE A 49 18.77 18.91 -13.20
CA ILE A 49 17.49 18.76 -12.51
C ILE A 49 17.44 19.80 -11.38
N GLN A 50 16.33 20.52 -11.24
CA GLN A 50 16.13 21.45 -10.12
C GLN A 50 16.13 20.69 -8.78
N GLY A 51 16.64 21.30 -7.72
CA GLY A 51 16.68 20.66 -6.39
C GLY A 51 17.97 20.94 -5.63
N SER A 52 17.96 20.63 -4.34
CA SER A 52 19.10 20.87 -3.44
C SER A 52 20.17 19.78 -3.59
N ASP A 53 21.41 20.20 -3.87
CA ASP A 53 22.58 19.32 -3.88
C ASP A 53 22.96 18.83 -2.47
N GLY A 54 22.52 19.55 -1.41
CA GLY A 54 22.75 19.17 -0.01
C GLY A 54 24.22 19.25 0.42
N LEU A 55 24.51 18.75 1.63
CA LEU A 55 25.87 18.70 2.17
C LEU A 55 26.71 17.60 1.53
N PRO A 56 28.05 17.75 1.47
CA PRO A 56 28.93 16.66 1.04
C PRO A 56 28.68 15.37 1.83
N PHE A 57 28.58 14.24 1.12
CA PHE A 57 28.34 12.88 1.64
C PHE A 57 26.99 12.60 2.31
N LEU A 58 26.42 13.59 3.02
CA LEU A 58 25.13 13.47 3.72
C LEU A 58 23.95 13.87 2.83
N GLY A 59 24.17 14.72 1.83
CA GLY A 59 23.11 15.34 1.04
C GLY A 59 22.17 16.13 1.94
N ASN A 60 20.87 15.84 1.82
CA ASN A 60 19.80 16.47 2.58
C ASN A 60 19.39 15.63 3.81
N ALA A 61 20.23 14.69 4.24
CA ALA A 61 19.98 13.81 5.39
C ALA A 61 19.57 14.56 6.68
N LEU A 62 20.07 15.77 6.89
CA LEU A 62 19.74 16.59 8.07
C LEU A 62 18.26 17.00 8.12
N ASP A 63 17.57 17.00 6.97
CA ASP A 63 16.14 17.25 6.91
C ASP A 63 15.31 16.12 7.52
N PHE A 64 15.90 14.93 7.72
CA PHE A 64 15.26 13.71 8.20
C PHE A 64 15.58 13.37 9.67
N LEU A 65 16.08 14.34 10.46
CA LEU A 65 16.49 14.11 11.86
C LEU A 65 15.39 14.35 12.91
N ARG A 66 14.20 14.76 12.50
CA ARG A 66 13.09 15.10 13.41
C ARG A 66 12.05 13.97 13.47
N ASP A 67 10.96 14.19 14.16
CA ASP A 67 9.81 13.29 14.17
C ASP A 67 9.15 13.18 12.78
N SER A 68 8.39 12.10 12.55
CA SER A 68 7.77 11.77 11.25
C SER A 68 6.91 12.91 10.69
N HIS A 69 6.14 13.60 11.55
CA HIS A 69 5.34 14.75 11.15
C HIS A 69 6.20 15.92 10.68
N ALA A 70 7.22 16.30 11.45
CA ALA A 70 8.13 17.38 11.08
C ALA A 70 8.89 17.06 9.78
N ILE A 71 9.30 15.80 9.57
CA ILE A 71 9.94 15.35 8.32
C ILE A 71 8.97 15.50 7.15
N PHE A 72 7.76 14.94 7.27
CA PHE A 72 6.74 15.01 6.22
C PHE A 72 6.38 16.44 5.88
N HIS A 73 6.10 17.28 6.88
CA HIS A 73 5.77 18.69 6.70
C HIS A 73 6.89 19.44 6.00
N LYS A 74 8.15 19.26 6.43
CA LYS A 74 9.30 19.94 5.83
C LYS A 74 9.52 19.54 4.37
N ILE A 75 9.38 18.26 4.03
CA ILE A 75 9.48 17.79 2.64
C ILE A 75 8.34 18.35 1.80
N TYR A 76 7.12 18.37 2.35
CA TYR A 76 5.97 18.92 1.68
C TYR A 76 6.10 20.43 1.44
N GLU A 77 6.56 21.19 2.43
CA GLU A 77 6.83 22.63 2.33
C GLU A 77 7.90 22.92 1.26
N LYS A 78 9.03 22.21 1.31
CA LYS A 78 10.07 22.32 0.28
C LYS A 78 9.58 21.99 -1.12
N SER A 79 8.56 21.13 -1.27
CA SER A 79 8.01 20.78 -2.57
C SER A 79 7.38 21.97 -3.31
N PHE A 80 7.04 23.05 -2.60
CA PHE A 80 6.49 24.28 -3.20
C PHE A 80 7.58 25.24 -3.71
N GLU A 81 8.85 25.02 -3.37
CA GLU A 81 9.97 25.81 -3.90
C GLU A 81 10.30 25.44 -5.36
N PHE A 82 9.77 24.32 -5.85
CA PHE A 82 10.08 23.76 -7.15
C PHE A 82 8.89 23.82 -8.10
N ASP A 83 9.20 23.99 -9.39
CA ASP A 83 8.21 23.95 -10.48
C ASP A 83 7.65 22.52 -10.61
N LEU A 84 6.36 22.34 -10.31
CA LEU A 84 5.69 21.02 -10.30
C LEU A 84 5.56 20.39 -11.70
N THR A 85 5.77 21.18 -12.76
CA THR A 85 5.75 20.66 -14.13
C THR A 85 7.04 19.90 -14.49
N LYS A 86 8.11 20.08 -13.70
CA LYS A 86 9.45 19.52 -13.91
C LYS A 86 9.87 18.59 -12.78
N PRO A 87 10.74 17.60 -13.05
CA PRO A 87 11.29 16.74 -12.00
C PRO A 87 12.11 17.56 -11.00
N ALA A 88 12.07 17.18 -9.73
CA ALA A 88 12.93 17.75 -8.68
C ALA A 88 13.86 16.68 -8.10
N LYS A 89 15.07 17.04 -7.70
CA LYS A 89 16.04 16.10 -7.09
C LYS A 89 16.30 16.39 -5.62
N MET A 90 16.72 15.34 -4.92
CA MET A 90 17.28 15.42 -3.59
C MET A 90 18.33 14.32 -3.40
N TRP A 91 19.48 14.67 -2.82
CA TRP A 91 20.44 13.67 -2.36
C TRP A 91 20.12 13.22 -0.95
N ILE A 92 20.09 11.91 -0.70
CA ILE A 92 20.05 11.33 0.65
C ILE A 92 21.27 10.43 0.78
N GLY A 93 22.28 10.92 1.48
CA GLY A 93 23.61 10.30 1.45
C GLY A 93 24.15 10.23 0.00
N PRO A 94 24.63 9.06 -0.46
CA PRO A 94 25.10 8.87 -1.83
C PRO A 94 23.99 8.55 -2.85
N ARG A 95 22.71 8.54 -2.45
CA ARG A 95 21.60 8.18 -3.34
C ARG A 95 20.91 9.42 -3.88
N LEU A 96 20.72 9.44 -5.20
CA LEU A 96 19.96 10.47 -5.90
C LEU A 96 18.49 10.05 -5.95
N MET A 97 17.64 10.83 -5.28
CA MET A 97 16.19 10.72 -5.34
C MET A 97 15.67 11.76 -6.34
N ILE A 98 14.79 11.37 -7.26
CA ILE A 98 14.16 12.27 -8.23
C ILE A 98 12.65 12.14 -8.09
N PHE A 99 11.99 13.23 -7.77
CA PHE A 99 10.55 13.32 -7.56
C PHE A 99 9.85 13.70 -8.86
N LEU A 100 8.87 12.89 -9.26
CA LEU A 100 7.99 13.15 -10.39
C LEU A 100 6.59 13.52 -9.91
N THR A 101 6.08 14.63 -10.46
CA THR A 101 4.75 15.18 -10.15
C THR A 101 3.89 15.38 -11.40
N ASN A 102 4.50 15.47 -12.58
CA ASN A 102 3.79 15.60 -13.85
C ASN A 102 3.21 14.22 -14.29
N PRO A 103 1.89 14.09 -14.53
CA PRO A 103 1.27 12.83 -14.92
C PRO A 103 1.90 12.17 -16.16
N LYS A 104 2.35 12.95 -17.15
CA LYS A 104 2.99 12.43 -18.37
C LYS A 104 4.33 11.76 -18.09
N ASP A 105 5.10 12.32 -17.15
CA ASP A 105 6.39 11.74 -16.75
C ASP A 105 6.19 10.51 -15.87
N VAL A 106 5.19 10.54 -14.99
CA VAL A 106 4.81 9.41 -14.15
C VAL A 106 4.36 8.22 -15.00
N GLU A 107 3.63 8.47 -16.09
CA GLU A 107 3.22 7.45 -17.06
C GLU A 107 4.40 6.68 -17.64
N VAL A 108 5.47 7.36 -18.08
CA VAL A 108 6.66 6.70 -18.65
C VAL A 108 7.27 5.67 -17.68
N ILE A 109 7.24 5.98 -16.39
CA ILE A 109 7.80 5.10 -15.35
C ILE A 109 6.83 4.00 -14.97
N LEU A 110 5.57 4.34 -14.70
CA LEU A 110 4.59 3.38 -14.17
C LEU A 110 3.99 2.45 -15.22
N SER A 111 3.83 2.90 -16.48
CA SER A 111 3.35 2.05 -17.58
C SER A 111 4.37 1.02 -18.06
N SER A 112 5.65 1.25 -17.75
CA SER A 112 6.76 0.46 -18.28
C SER A 112 6.86 -0.93 -17.64
N ASN A 113 7.09 -1.94 -18.48
CA ASN A 113 7.44 -3.29 -18.04
C ASN A 113 8.93 -3.46 -17.67
N VAL A 114 9.75 -2.41 -17.90
CA VAL A 114 11.18 -2.37 -17.56
C VAL A 114 11.37 -1.84 -16.13
N TYR A 115 10.66 -0.77 -15.76
CA TYR A 115 10.78 -0.08 -14.47
C TYR A 115 9.88 -0.67 -13.38
N ILE A 116 9.84 -2.00 -13.29
CA ILE A 116 8.99 -2.73 -12.34
C ILE A 116 9.65 -2.92 -10.97
N ASP A 117 10.98 -2.81 -10.90
CA ASP A 117 11.73 -3.06 -9.68
C ASP A 117 11.60 -1.90 -8.70
N LYS A 118 11.34 -2.24 -7.44
CA LYS A 118 11.29 -1.29 -6.34
C LYS A 118 12.66 -0.70 -6.05
N SER A 119 12.69 0.46 -5.41
CA SER A 119 13.95 1.08 -5.03
C SER A 119 14.63 0.30 -3.88
N PRO A 120 15.96 0.45 -3.69
CA PRO A 120 16.71 -0.31 -2.68
C PRO A 120 16.23 -0.12 -1.23
N GLU A 121 15.45 0.93 -0.95
CA GLU A 121 14.82 1.20 0.35
C GLU A 121 13.82 0.10 0.75
N TYR A 122 13.23 -0.61 -0.22
CA TYR A 122 12.29 -1.71 0.03
C TYR A 122 12.96 -2.95 0.64
N ARG A 123 14.29 -3.07 0.57
CA ARG A 123 15.05 -4.16 1.22
C ARG A 123 14.78 -4.25 2.73
N LEU A 124 14.42 -3.13 3.37
CA LEU A 124 14.12 -3.13 4.81
C LEU A 124 12.88 -3.96 5.17
N PHE A 125 11.99 -4.24 4.21
CA PHE A 125 10.85 -5.13 4.40
C PHE A 125 11.20 -6.61 4.28
N GLU A 126 12.38 -6.97 3.75
CA GLU A 126 12.79 -8.35 3.49
C GLU A 126 12.70 -9.26 4.74
N PRO A 127 13.13 -8.84 5.96
CA PRO A 127 12.97 -9.68 7.15
C PRO A 127 11.52 -9.99 7.51
N TRP A 128 10.59 -9.16 7.06
CA TRP A 128 9.16 -9.32 7.32
C TRP A 128 8.47 -10.11 6.21
N LEU A 129 8.59 -9.64 4.96
CA LEU A 129 7.79 -10.11 3.83
C LEU A 129 8.52 -11.15 2.97
N GLY A 130 9.82 -11.39 3.22
CA GLY A 130 10.71 -12.14 2.33
C GLY A 130 10.59 -11.64 0.89
N ASN A 131 10.77 -12.49 -0.12
CA ASN A 131 10.71 -12.11 -1.53
C ASN A 131 9.26 -12.12 -2.09
N GLY A 132 8.34 -11.53 -1.32
CA GLY A 132 6.91 -11.42 -1.62
C GLY A 132 6.57 -10.51 -2.81
N LEU A 133 5.29 -10.43 -3.19
CA LEU A 133 4.82 -9.64 -4.35
C LEU A 133 5.23 -8.16 -4.30
N LEU A 134 5.34 -7.58 -3.10
CA LEU A 134 5.75 -6.18 -2.91
C LEU A 134 7.19 -5.93 -3.34
N ILE A 135 8.12 -6.82 -2.97
CA ILE A 135 9.56 -6.58 -3.12
C ILE A 135 10.22 -7.37 -4.25
N SER A 136 9.57 -8.45 -4.70
CA SER A 136 10.08 -9.26 -5.81
C SER A 136 10.28 -8.46 -7.08
N THR A 137 11.27 -8.89 -7.86
CA THR A 137 11.81 -8.20 -9.05
C THR A 137 11.71 -9.07 -10.29
N GLY A 138 11.77 -8.44 -11.47
CA GLY A 138 11.93 -9.14 -12.75
C GLY A 138 10.88 -10.23 -13.02
N ASP A 139 11.34 -11.38 -13.51
CA ASP A 139 10.45 -12.47 -13.96
C ASP A 139 9.81 -13.24 -12.81
N LYS A 140 10.47 -13.32 -11.65
CA LYS A 140 9.86 -13.88 -10.43
C LYS A 140 8.59 -13.11 -10.05
N TRP A 141 8.68 -11.78 -10.05
CA TRP A 141 7.50 -10.95 -9.80
C TRP A 141 6.40 -11.18 -10.84
N LYS A 142 6.75 -11.22 -12.15
CA LYS A 142 5.75 -11.44 -13.22
C LYS A 142 5.04 -12.79 -13.05
N ALA A 143 5.77 -13.85 -12.72
CA ALA A 143 5.21 -15.18 -12.49
C ALA A 143 4.23 -15.18 -11.30
N HIS A 144 4.63 -14.60 -10.17
CA HIS A 144 3.80 -14.53 -8.97
C HIS A 144 2.57 -13.63 -9.20
N ARG A 145 2.73 -12.47 -9.87
CA ARG A 145 1.63 -11.58 -10.23
C ARG A 145 0.60 -12.27 -11.11
N LYS A 146 1.05 -12.98 -12.15
CA LYS A 146 0.18 -13.73 -13.06
C LYS A 146 -0.63 -14.80 -12.33
N LEU A 147 -0.04 -15.43 -11.31
CA LEU A 147 -0.73 -16.41 -10.48
C LEU A 147 -1.74 -15.78 -9.53
N ILE A 148 -1.38 -14.69 -8.87
CA ILE A 148 -2.17 -14.09 -7.77
C ILE A 148 -3.32 -13.23 -8.29
N ALA A 149 -3.10 -12.43 -9.35
CA ALA A 149 -4.08 -11.47 -9.85
C ALA A 149 -5.49 -12.05 -10.10
N PRO A 150 -5.66 -13.27 -10.68
CA PRO A 150 -6.98 -13.86 -10.89
C PRO A 150 -7.82 -14.09 -9.63
N THR A 151 -7.19 -14.20 -8.45
CA THR A 151 -7.88 -14.42 -7.16
C THR A 151 -8.61 -13.17 -6.66
N PHE A 152 -8.24 -11.99 -7.19
CA PHE A 152 -8.87 -10.71 -6.88
C PHE A 152 -9.83 -10.25 -8.00
N HIS A 153 -10.18 -11.15 -8.92
CA HIS A 153 -11.16 -10.88 -9.96
C HIS A 153 -12.58 -10.75 -9.40
N LEU A 154 -13.41 -9.94 -10.05
CA LEU A 154 -14.75 -9.57 -9.58
C LEU A 154 -15.64 -10.77 -9.22
N ASN A 155 -15.59 -11.84 -10.01
CA ASN A 155 -16.37 -13.07 -9.75
C ASN A 155 -16.01 -13.74 -8.41
N VAL A 156 -14.73 -13.70 -8.01
CA VAL A 156 -14.30 -14.16 -6.68
C VAL A 156 -14.76 -13.17 -5.61
N LEU A 157 -14.60 -11.85 -5.87
CA LEU A 157 -14.98 -10.81 -4.92
C LEU A 157 -16.48 -10.80 -4.57
N LYS A 158 -17.35 -11.16 -5.52
CA LYS A 158 -18.81 -11.33 -5.28
C LYS A 158 -19.08 -12.34 -4.15
N SER A 159 -18.29 -13.41 -4.06
CA SER A 159 -18.42 -14.41 -3.00
C SER A 159 -18.05 -13.89 -1.60
N PHE A 160 -17.25 -12.82 -1.52
CA PHE A 160 -16.79 -12.23 -0.25
C PHE A 160 -17.77 -11.23 0.35
N VAL A 161 -18.78 -10.78 -0.40
CA VAL A 161 -19.76 -9.78 0.06
C VAL A 161 -20.44 -10.21 1.37
N GLY A 162 -20.78 -11.49 1.53
CA GLY A 162 -21.35 -12.02 2.76
C GLY A 162 -20.43 -11.83 3.97
N LEU A 163 -19.14 -12.17 3.81
CA LEU A 163 -18.13 -12.04 4.88
C LEU A 163 -17.84 -10.58 5.22
N PHE A 164 -17.81 -9.68 4.21
CA PHE A 164 -17.69 -8.24 4.45
C PHE A 164 -18.85 -7.72 5.30
N ASN A 165 -20.08 -8.15 5.04
CA ASN A 165 -21.25 -7.75 5.82
C ASN A 165 -21.20 -8.23 7.28
N VAL A 166 -20.81 -9.50 7.50
CA VAL A 166 -20.69 -10.07 8.85
C VAL A 166 -19.70 -9.25 9.68
N ASN A 167 -18.49 -9.04 9.16
CA ASN A 167 -17.45 -8.27 9.85
C ASN A 167 -17.82 -6.79 10.04
N SER A 168 -18.52 -6.19 9.07
CA SER A 168 -19.00 -4.81 9.17
C SER A 168 -20.02 -4.66 10.31
N ARG A 169 -20.93 -5.62 10.46
CA ARG A 169 -21.92 -5.63 11.55
C ARG A 169 -21.30 -5.90 12.90
N GLU A 170 -20.34 -6.82 12.99
CA GLU A 170 -19.57 -7.01 14.23
C GLU A 170 -18.89 -5.71 14.66
N THR A 171 -18.33 -4.98 13.70
CA THR A 171 -17.69 -3.68 13.94
C THR A 171 -18.71 -2.67 14.45
N VAL A 172 -19.88 -2.54 13.80
CA VAL A 172 -20.98 -1.70 14.30
C VAL A 172 -21.39 -2.08 15.73
N ASN A 173 -21.50 -3.37 16.05
CA ASN A 173 -21.86 -3.83 17.39
C ASN A 173 -20.82 -3.44 18.45
N LYS A 174 -19.54 -3.44 18.10
CA LYS A 174 -18.47 -2.93 18.98
C LYS A 174 -18.56 -1.42 19.14
N LEU A 175 -18.76 -0.69 18.04
CA LEU A 175 -18.90 0.76 18.04
C LEU A 175 -20.09 1.23 18.90
N ARG A 176 -21.21 0.49 18.90
CA ARG A 176 -22.36 0.79 19.78
C ARG A 176 -21.99 0.82 21.27
N LYS A 177 -20.99 0.05 21.70
CA LYS A 177 -20.54 0.01 23.11
C LYS A 177 -19.75 1.25 23.52
N MET A 178 -19.23 2.02 22.56
CA MET A 178 -18.51 3.26 22.86
C MET A 178 -19.45 4.38 23.31
N GLY A 179 -20.71 4.35 22.83
CA GLY A 179 -21.67 5.43 23.06
C GLY A 179 -21.16 6.77 22.53
N ASN A 180 -21.49 7.87 23.21
CA ASN A 180 -21.10 9.22 22.82
C ASN A 180 -19.71 9.62 23.34
N LYS A 181 -18.80 8.66 23.52
CA LYS A 181 -17.42 8.95 23.96
C LYS A 181 -16.52 9.18 22.76
N GLU A 182 -15.47 9.98 22.96
CA GLU A 182 -14.37 10.09 21.99
C GLU A 182 -13.51 8.83 22.04
N PHE A 183 -13.14 8.29 20.87
CA PHE A 183 -12.21 7.18 20.73
C PHE A 183 -11.51 7.21 19.37
N ASP A 184 -10.45 6.42 19.21
CA ASP A 184 -9.77 6.26 17.93
C ASP A 184 -10.46 5.19 17.07
N ILE A 185 -11.03 5.60 15.94
CA ILE A 185 -11.72 4.66 15.03
C ILE A 185 -10.75 3.71 14.33
N HIS A 186 -9.47 4.06 14.27
CA HIS A 186 -8.46 3.27 13.56
C HIS A 186 -8.28 1.90 14.19
N ASP A 187 -8.36 1.77 15.51
CA ASP A 187 -8.29 0.48 16.20
C ASP A 187 -9.37 -0.50 15.70
N PHE A 188 -10.60 0.01 15.50
CA PHE A 188 -11.73 -0.78 15.01
C PHE A 188 -11.61 -1.07 13.52
N MET A 189 -11.13 -0.12 12.72
CA MET A 189 -10.93 -0.31 11.28
C MET A 189 -9.79 -1.30 10.99
N SER A 190 -8.70 -1.22 11.75
CA SER A 190 -7.57 -2.13 11.67
C SER A 190 -7.99 -3.55 12.05
N GLU A 191 -8.71 -3.73 13.16
CA GLU A 191 -9.24 -5.04 13.52
C GLU A 191 -10.22 -5.58 12.45
N CYS A 192 -11.20 -4.77 12.02
CA CYS A 192 -12.18 -5.17 11.01
C CYS A 192 -11.52 -5.62 9.70
N THR A 193 -10.52 -4.87 9.22
CA THR A 193 -9.86 -5.16 7.95
C THR A 193 -8.95 -6.38 8.01
N VAL A 194 -8.32 -6.65 9.17
CA VAL A 194 -7.58 -7.90 9.41
C VAL A 194 -8.52 -9.10 9.41
N GLU A 195 -9.62 -9.04 10.15
CA GLU A 195 -10.57 -10.16 10.24
C GLU A 195 -11.21 -10.46 8.88
N ILE A 196 -11.60 -9.42 8.13
CA ILE A 196 -12.09 -9.59 6.77
C ILE A 196 -11.07 -10.32 5.88
N LEU A 197 -9.79 -9.97 5.99
CA LEU A 197 -8.75 -10.58 5.16
C LEU A 197 -8.46 -12.03 5.56
N LEU A 198 -8.50 -12.33 6.87
CA LEU A 198 -8.37 -13.69 7.39
C LEU A 198 -9.53 -14.57 6.91
N GLU A 199 -10.77 -14.07 6.94
CA GLU A 199 -11.93 -14.86 6.54
C GLU A 199 -12.05 -15.04 5.02
N THR A 200 -11.66 -14.04 4.23
CA THR A 200 -11.83 -14.07 2.77
C THR A 200 -10.62 -14.62 2.04
N ALA A 201 -9.46 -13.95 2.14
CA ALA A 201 -8.26 -14.31 1.39
C ALA A 201 -7.57 -15.54 1.98
N MET A 202 -7.58 -15.66 3.32
CA MET A 202 -6.94 -16.79 4.01
C MET A 202 -7.91 -17.94 4.32
N GLY A 203 -9.23 -17.69 4.28
CA GLY A 203 -10.24 -18.72 4.54
C GLY A 203 -10.23 -19.27 5.96
N VAL A 204 -9.86 -18.46 6.96
CA VAL A 204 -9.78 -18.83 8.38
C VAL A 204 -10.75 -17.98 9.20
N SER A 205 -11.70 -18.62 9.89
CA SER A 205 -12.65 -17.92 10.76
C SER A 205 -12.05 -17.55 12.11
N LYS A 206 -12.47 -16.40 12.63
CA LYS A 206 -12.18 -15.87 13.97
C LYS A 206 -12.34 -16.89 15.11
N LYS A 207 -13.36 -17.76 15.05
CA LYS A 207 -13.61 -18.80 16.08
C LYS A 207 -12.46 -19.78 16.26
N THR A 208 -11.59 -19.90 15.25
CA THR A 208 -10.46 -20.86 15.24
C THR A 208 -9.12 -20.22 15.56
N GLN A 209 -9.09 -18.92 15.85
CA GLN A 209 -7.86 -18.18 16.13
C GLN A 209 -7.52 -18.20 17.63
N LYS A 210 -6.25 -18.44 17.97
CA LYS A 210 -5.75 -18.36 19.36
C LYS A 210 -5.39 -16.94 19.81
N LYS A 211 -5.08 -16.06 18.86
CA LYS A 211 -4.68 -14.65 19.07
C LYS A 211 -5.66 -13.76 18.31
N SER A 212 -5.95 -12.57 18.84
CA SER A 212 -6.92 -11.66 18.22
C SER A 212 -6.33 -10.95 16.99
N GLY A 213 -7.15 -10.66 15.96
CA GLY A 213 -6.73 -9.83 14.82
C GLY A 213 -6.22 -8.44 15.25
N PHE A 214 -6.67 -7.95 16.41
CA PHE A 214 -6.18 -6.72 17.04
C PHE A 214 -4.70 -6.80 17.46
N GLU A 215 -4.26 -7.91 18.06
CA GLU A 215 -2.84 -8.10 18.43
C GLU A 215 -1.94 -8.09 17.20
N TYR A 216 -2.39 -8.72 16.12
CA TYR A 216 -1.69 -8.70 14.84
C TYR A 216 -1.59 -7.27 14.28
N ALA A 217 -2.72 -6.54 14.20
CA ALA A 217 -2.74 -5.16 13.73
C ALA A 217 -1.81 -4.26 14.55
N ALA A 218 -1.84 -4.39 15.88
CA ALA A 218 -0.95 -3.64 16.77
C ALA A 218 0.54 -3.97 16.56
N ALA A 219 0.86 -5.23 16.26
CA ALA A 219 2.23 -5.64 15.93
C ALA A 219 2.70 -5.04 14.60
N VAL A 220 1.83 -5.04 13.59
CA VAL A 220 2.08 -4.45 12.27
C VAL A 220 2.35 -2.95 12.38
N MET A 221 1.53 -2.22 13.14
CA MET A 221 1.73 -0.78 13.34
C MET A 221 3.11 -0.47 13.95
N LYS A 222 3.48 -1.18 15.02
CA LYS A 222 4.81 -1.03 15.66
C LYS A 222 5.95 -1.42 14.73
N MET A 223 5.75 -2.43 13.89
CA MET A 223 6.73 -2.84 12.88
C MET A 223 6.92 -1.75 11.83
N CYS A 224 5.84 -1.10 11.38
CA CYS A 224 5.91 0.05 10.48
C CYS A 224 6.66 1.24 11.09
N ASP A 225 6.49 1.51 12.38
CA ASP A 225 7.24 2.58 13.08
C ASP A 225 8.75 2.31 13.06
N ILE A 226 9.16 1.06 13.31
CA ILE A 226 10.57 0.64 13.22
C ILE A 226 11.09 0.81 11.78
N LEU A 227 10.33 0.38 10.78
CA LEU A 227 10.73 0.50 9.37
C LEU A 227 10.86 1.96 8.95
N HIS A 228 9.90 2.80 9.30
CA HIS A 228 9.94 4.23 9.01
C HIS A 228 11.16 4.89 9.66
N MET A 229 11.45 4.57 10.93
CA MET A 229 12.67 5.05 11.61
C MET A 229 13.94 4.66 10.83
N ARG A 230 14.02 3.43 10.33
CA ARG A 230 15.16 2.97 9.49
C ARG A 230 15.17 3.62 8.10
N HIS A 231 14.02 4.02 7.55
CA HIS A 231 13.95 4.77 6.30
C HIS A 231 14.45 6.21 6.46
N THR A 232 14.14 6.88 7.56
CA THR A 232 14.50 8.29 7.78
C THR A 232 15.90 8.48 8.35
N HIS A 233 16.32 7.67 9.32
CA HIS A 233 17.60 7.83 10.00
C HIS A 233 18.72 7.05 9.28
N LEU A 234 19.66 7.76 8.64
CA LEU A 234 20.72 7.11 7.84
C LEU A 234 21.60 6.14 8.63
N TRP A 235 21.87 6.42 9.91
CA TRP A 235 22.68 5.53 10.76
C TRP A 235 21.96 4.23 11.15
N MET A 236 20.63 4.16 11.03
CA MET A 236 19.83 2.95 11.29
C MET A 236 19.65 2.07 10.05
N LYS A 237 20.16 2.49 8.88
CA LYS A 237 20.08 1.72 7.63
C LYS A 237 21.00 0.49 7.62
N PRO A 238 22.29 0.58 8.00
CA PRO A 238 23.18 -0.57 8.01
C PRO A 238 22.73 -1.61 9.04
N ASP A 239 22.54 -2.86 8.61
CA ASP A 239 22.00 -3.93 9.45
C ASP A 239 22.89 -4.17 10.68
N PHE A 240 24.22 -4.11 10.51
CA PHE A 240 25.17 -4.27 11.62
C PHE A 240 24.90 -3.28 12.75
N ILE A 241 24.73 -1.97 12.45
CA ILE A 241 24.46 -0.95 13.48
C ILE A 241 23.10 -1.19 14.12
N PHE A 242 22.08 -1.44 13.30
CA PHE A 242 20.72 -1.66 13.78
C PHE A 242 20.63 -2.86 14.73
N ASN A 243 21.35 -3.95 14.44
CA ASN A 243 21.35 -5.19 15.23
C ASN A 243 21.86 -5.01 16.67
N PHE A 244 22.66 -3.98 16.96
CA PHE A 244 23.07 -3.66 18.34
C PHE A 244 22.07 -2.80 19.11
N THR A 245 20.97 -2.37 18.48
CA THR A 245 19.97 -1.51 19.12
C THR A 245 18.88 -2.32 19.83
N LYS A 246 18.18 -1.68 20.77
CA LYS A 246 16.97 -2.26 21.38
C LYS A 246 15.85 -2.53 20.36
N TYR A 247 15.83 -1.76 19.26
CA TYR A 247 14.82 -1.86 18.22
C TYR A 247 14.96 -3.15 17.40
N ALA A 248 16.17 -3.68 17.23
CA ALA A 248 16.36 -4.98 16.60
C ALA A 248 15.72 -6.11 17.42
N LYS A 249 15.90 -6.09 18.75
CA LYS A 249 15.24 -7.07 19.64
C LYS A 249 13.71 -6.94 19.59
N GLN A 250 13.20 -5.71 19.54
CA GLN A 250 11.77 -5.46 19.37
C GLN A 250 11.26 -5.95 18.01
N GLN A 251 12.00 -5.71 16.93
CA GLN A 251 11.66 -6.20 15.59
C GLN A 251 11.53 -7.72 15.59
N VAL A 252 12.48 -8.46 16.19
CA VAL A 252 12.40 -9.94 16.25
C VAL A 252 11.12 -10.38 16.95
N GLY A 253 10.80 -9.84 18.14
CA GLY A 253 9.59 -10.23 18.86
C GLY A 253 8.28 -9.86 18.14
N LEU A 254 8.26 -8.75 17.39
CA LEU A 254 7.12 -8.37 16.55
C LEU A 254 6.97 -9.30 15.34
N LEU A 255 8.08 -9.65 14.69
CA LEU A 255 8.09 -10.60 13.57
C LEU A 255 7.63 -11.98 14.03
N ASP A 256 8.07 -12.46 15.19
CA ASP A 256 7.61 -13.74 15.76
C ASP A 256 6.09 -13.76 15.95
N LEU A 257 5.50 -12.64 16.41
CA LEU A 257 4.05 -12.51 16.57
C LEU A 257 3.32 -12.53 15.22
N ILE A 258 3.82 -11.78 14.24
CA ILE A 258 3.26 -11.68 12.89
C ILE A 258 3.35 -13.03 12.17
N HIS A 259 4.55 -13.61 12.10
CA HIS A 259 4.81 -14.89 11.43
C HIS A 259 4.11 -16.05 12.15
N SER A 260 3.93 -15.97 13.47
CA SER A 260 3.13 -16.97 14.20
C SER A 260 1.69 -17.03 13.69
N LEU A 261 1.05 -15.89 13.41
CA LEU A 261 -0.31 -15.90 12.86
C LEU A 261 -0.34 -16.50 11.46
N THR A 262 0.54 -16.06 10.56
CA THR A 262 0.54 -16.50 9.16
C THR A 262 0.93 -17.97 9.03
N ASN A 263 1.87 -18.46 9.84
CA ASN A 263 2.20 -19.89 9.92
C ASN A 263 1.03 -20.74 10.44
N ASN A 264 0.31 -20.27 11.46
CA ASN A 264 -0.87 -20.98 11.97
C ASN A 264 -1.98 -21.07 10.92
N VAL A 265 -2.22 -19.97 10.21
CA VAL A 265 -3.18 -19.89 9.09
C VAL A 265 -2.79 -20.90 7.99
N LEU A 266 -1.52 -20.90 7.59
CA LEU A 266 -1.01 -21.83 6.57
C LEU A 266 -1.12 -23.29 6.99
N ALA A 267 -0.70 -23.63 8.21
CA ALA A 267 -0.76 -24.99 8.72
C ALA A 267 -2.21 -25.51 8.74
N LYS A 268 -3.14 -24.70 9.25
CA LYS A 268 -4.56 -25.06 9.30
C LYS A 268 -5.15 -25.23 7.90
N LYS A 269 -4.82 -24.32 6.98
CA LYS A 269 -5.36 -24.39 5.61
C LYS A 269 -4.81 -25.57 4.82
N LYS A 270 -3.53 -25.90 5.00
CA LYS A 270 -2.95 -27.13 4.45
C LYS A 270 -3.68 -28.36 4.99
N GLU A 271 -3.92 -28.43 6.30
CA GLU A 271 -4.67 -29.54 6.91
C GLU A 271 -6.08 -29.67 6.32
N GLU A 272 -6.83 -28.57 6.19
CA GLU A 272 -8.15 -28.54 5.55
C GLU A 272 -8.09 -28.99 4.08
N TYR A 273 -7.10 -28.50 3.33
CA TYR A 273 -6.90 -28.86 1.91
C TYR A 273 -6.62 -30.35 1.74
N PHE A 274 -5.71 -30.94 2.52
CA PHE A 274 -5.39 -32.36 2.44
C PHE A 274 -6.56 -33.24 2.89
N LYS A 275 -7.30 -32.85 3.93
CA LYS A 275 -8.53 -33.58 4.33
C LYS A 275 -9.56 -33.60 3.20
N ASN A 276 -9.81 -32.45 2.57
CA ASN A 276 -10.76 -32.36 1.46
C ASN A 276 -10.28 -33.17 0.25
N LYS A 277 -8.98 -33.14 -0.05
CA LYS A 277 -8.37 -33.92 -1.14
C LYS A 277 -8.49 -35.42 -0.88
N SER A 278 -8.19 -35.89 0.33
CA SER A 278 -8.35 -37.30 0.72
C SER A 278 -9.80 -37.78 0.62
N GLN A 279 -10.77 -36.98 1.08
CA GLN A 279 -12.19 -37.30 0.95
C GLN A 279 -12.66 -37.38 -0.51
N LEU A 280 -12.16 -36.50 -1.38
CA LEU A 280 -12.43 -36.54 -2.82
C LEU A 280 -11.84 -37.79 -3.48
N THR A 281 -10.64 -38.23 -3.08
CA THR A 281 -10.02 -39.47 -3.57
C THR A 281 -10.78 -40.71 -3.09
N GLU A 282 -11.26 -40.72 -1.83
CA GLU A 282 -12.08 -41.82 -1.28
C GLU A 282 -13.46 -41.93 -1.96
N LEU A 283 -14.05 -40.81 -2.39
CA LEU A 283 -15.30 -40.78 -3.15
C LEU A 283 -15.12 -41.23 -4.62
N SER A 284 -13.95 -41.02 -5.22
CA SER A 284 -13.64 -41.50 -6.58
C SER A 284 -13.29 -42.98 -6.67
N ASP A 285 -12.97 -43.63 -5.56
CA ASP A 285 -12.64 -45.07 -5.48
C ASP A 285 -13.87 -45.96 -5.16
N SER A 286 -15.07 -45.38 -5.10
CA SER A 286 -16.34 -46.11 -5.05
C SER A 286 -16.92 -46.27 -6.47
N PRO A 287 -17.50 -47.42 -6.86
CA PRO A 287 -18.05 -47.60 -8.19
C PRO A 287 -19.28 -46.70 -8.35
N VAL A 288 -19.12 -45.55 -9.01
CA VAL A 288 -20.21 -44.63 -9.32
C VAL A 288 -21.02 -45.23 -10.47
N ALA A 289 -22.27 -45.60 -10.16
CA ALA A 289 -23.31 -45.74 -11.16
C ALA A 289 -23.51 -44.39 -11.86
N GLU A 290 -23.60 -44.42 -13.19
CA GLU A 290 -23.87 -43.27 -14.04
C GLU A 290 -25.09 -42.50 -13.51
N GLU A 291 -24.86 -41.31 -12.94
CA GLU A 291 -25.92 -40.33 -12.75
C GLU A 291 -25.94 -39.39 -13.94
N GLU A 292 -27.09 -39.36 -14.61
CA GLU A 292 -27.41 -38.59 -15.80
C GLU A 292 -27.16 -37.09 -15.58
N VAL A 293 -26.46 -36.49 -16.55
CA VAL A 293 -26.38 -35.05 -16.71
C VAL A 293 -27.76 -34.55 -17.12
N ILE A 294 -28.53 -34.06 -16.15
CA ILE A 294 -29.73 -33.27 -16.43
C ILE A 294 -29.27 -31.87 -16.86
N GLU A 295 -29.19 -31.67 -18.18
CA GLU A 295 -29.13 -30.33 -18.80
C GLU A 295 -30.40 -29.56 -18.41
N THR A 296 -30.29 -28.71 -17.39
CA THR A 296 -31.28 -27.65 -17.18
C THR A 296 -30.88 -26.45 -18.01
N ASN A 297 -31.36 -26.44 -19.26
CA ASN A 297 -31.41 -25.22 -20.09
C ASN A 297 -32.32 -24.20 -19.38
N SER A 298 -31.73 -23.35 -18.55
CA SER A 298 -32.31 -22.09 -18.14
C SER A 298 -31.50 -20.97 -18.78
N THR A 299 -31.84 -20.67 -20.03
CA THR A 299 -31.52 -19.40 -20.67
C THR A 299 -32.20 -18.30 -19.88
N THR A 300 -31.51 -17.80 -18.85
CA THR A 300 -31.80 -16.48 -18.31
C THR A 300 -30.91 -15.54 -19.12
N GLU A 301 -31.49 -14.90 -20.12
CA GLU A 301 -30.88 -13.75 -20.80
C GLU A 301 -30.61 -12.69 -19.72
N VAL A 302 -29.39 -12.68 -19.20
CA VAL A 302 -28.89 -11.56 -18.41
C VAL A 302 -28.53 -10.52 -19.44
N GLU A 303 -29.36 -9.47 -19.57
CA GLU A 303 -28.99 -8.26 -20.29
C GLU A 303 -27.59 -7.84 -19.83
N GLU A 304 -26.62 -7.88 -20.76
CA GLU A 304 -25.30 -7.30 -20.57
C GLU A 304 -25.47 -5.78 -20.42
N VAL A 305 -25.69 -5.34 -19.18
CA VAL A 305 -25.45 -3.95 -18.83
C VAL A 305 -23.94 -3.78 -18.93
N PRO A 306 -23.43 -2.93 -19.85
CA PRO A 306 -22.01 -2.66 -19.92
C PRO A 306 -21.61 -2.15 -18.53
N TYR A 307 -20.70 -2.86 -17.85
CA TYR A 307 -20.17 -2.38 -16.57
C TYR A 307 -19.50 -1.04 -16.84
N GLY A 308 -20.26 0.04 -16.67
CA GLY A 308 -19.71 1.39 -16.71
C GLY A 308 -18.55 1.46 -15.73
N ASN A 309 -17.48 2.14 -16.13
CA ASN A 309 -16.17 2.39 -15.50
C ASN A 309 -16.21 2.73 -13.98
N SER A 310 -16.81 1.89 -13.17
CA SER A 310 -17.09 2.06 -11.74
C SER A 310 -15.85 1.78 -10.93
N PHE A 311 -14.74 2.45 -11.24
CA PHE A 311 -13.55 2.65 -10.40
C PHE A 311 -12.70 3.83 -10.95
N GLY A 312 -13.32 4.78 -11.68
CA GLY A 312 -12.62 5.94 -12.23
C GLY A 312 -11.70 5.64 -13.43
N GLN A 313 -12.03 4.63 -14.26
CA GLN A 313 -11.22 4.32 -15.43
C GLN A 313 -11.36 5.42 -16.49
N SER A 314 -10.23 6.06 -16.82
CA SER A 314 -10.05 6.83 -18.06
C SER A 314 -10.19 5.87 -19.25
N ALA A 315 -10.91 6.28 -20.29
CA ALA A 315 -11.04 5.47 -21.51
C ALA A 315 -9.66 5.21 -22.15
N GLY A 316 -9.33 3.96 -22.45
CA GLY A 316 -8.18 3.59 -23.28
C GLY A 316 -6.96 2.97 -22.59
N LEU A 317 -6.94 2.80 -21.25
CA LEU A 317 -5.84 2.12 -20.55
C LEU A 317 -6.31 0.79 -19.93
N LYS A 318 -5.80 -0.34 -20.43
CA LYS A 318 -6.06 -1.68 -19.86
C LYS A 318 -5.10 -1.94 -18.69
N ASP A 319 -5.62 -2.07 -17.48
CA ASP A 319 -4.91 -2.67 -16.35
C ASP A 319 -4.84 -4.19 -16.55
N ASP A 320 -3.82 -4.87 -16.02
CA ASP A 320 -3.72 -6.34 -16.12
C ASP A 320 -4.84 -7.07 -15.37
N LEU A 321 -5.54 -6.34 -14.48
CA LEU A 321 -6.73 -6.77 -13.74
C LEU A 321 -8.05 -6.51 -14.47
N ASP A 322 -8.01 -5.85 -15.62
CA ASP A 322 -9.17 -5.38 -16.40
C ASP A 322 -9.35 -6.16 -17.71
N VAL A 323 -8.78 -7.37 -17.81
CA VAL A 323 -9.02 -8.27 -18.95
C VAL A 323 -10.49 -8.66 -18.99
N ASP A 324 -11.12 -8.44 -20.16
CA ASP A 324 -12.50 -8.77 -20.48
C ASP A 324 -12.78 -10.27 -20.29
N ASP A 325 -14.05 -10.62 -20.04
CA ASP A 325 -14.56 -11.96 -19.74
C ASP A 325 -14.54 -12.88 -20.99
N ASP A 326 -13.43 -12.90 -21.72
CA ASP A 326 -13.24 -13.68 -22.93
C ASP A 326 -13.08 -15.17 -22.57
N GLY A 327 -14.21 -15.85 -22.35
CA GLY A 327 -14.44 -17.24 -22.77
C GLY A 327 -13.51 -18.34 -22.24
N ILE A 328 -12.66 -18.10 -21.24
CA ILE A 328 -11.94 -19.17 -20.55
C ILE A 328 -12.91 -19.74 -19.51
N GLY A 329 -13.59 -20.81 -19.92
CA GLY A 329 -14.77 -21.41 -19.27
C GLY A 329 -14.75 -21.45 -17.75
N GLU A 330 -15.96 -21.51 -17.18
CA GLU A 330 -16.34 -21.48 -15.75
C GLU A 330 -15.60 -22.47 -14.84
N LYS A 331 -14.27 -22.41 -14.78
CA LYS A 331 -13.51 -23.03 -13.71
C LYS A 331 -13.75 -22.18 -12.47
N LYS A 332 -14.41 -22.80 -11.49
CA LYS A 332 -14.65 -22.27 -10.14
C LYS A 332 -13.33 -21.71 -9.59
N ARG A 333 -13.16 -20.38 -9.62
CA ARG A 333 -11.93 -19.70 -9.18
C ARG A 333 -11.79 -19.88 -7.67
N LYS A 334 -10.65 -20.43 -7.24
CA LYS A 334 -10.34 -20.74 -5.83
C LYS A 334 -10.02 -19.46 -5.05
N ALA A 335 -10.20 -19.50 -3.73
CA ALA A 335 -9.72 -18.46 -2.84
C ALA A 335 -8.19 -18.36 -2.90
N PHE A 336 -7.65 -17.20 -2.52
CA PHE A 336 -6.22 -16.89 -2.67
C PHE A 336 -5.30 -17.96 -2.07
N LEU A 337 -5.51 -18.32 -0.80
CA LEU A 337 -4.65 -19.29 -0.14
C LEU A 337 -4.78 -20.71 -0.70
N ASP A 338 -5.98 -21.12 -1.11
CA ASP A 338 -6.21 -22.43 -1.72
C ASP A 338 -5.48 -22.58 -3.05
N LEU A 339 -5.45 -21.50 -3.85
CA LEU A 339 -4.70 -21.46 -5.11
C LEU A 339 -3.19 -21.59 -4.85
N LEU A 340 -2.66 -20.86 -3.86
CA LEU A 340 -1.23 -20.92 -3.55
C LEU A 340 -0.79 -22.30 -3.05
N ILE A 341 -1.61 -22.95 -2.22
CA ILE A 341 -1.34 -24.31 -1.72
C ILE A 341 -1.33 -25.30 -2.90
N GLU A 342 -2.32 -25.25 -3.78
CA GLU A 342 -2.37 -26.12 -4.96
C GLU A 342 -1.16 -25.93 -5.89
N CYS A 343 -0.74 -24.69 -6.13
CA CYS A 343 0.42 -24.41 -6.97
C CYS A 343 1.74 -24.88 -6.35
N SER A 344 1.83 -24.84 -5.01
CA SER A 344 2.97 -25.39 -4.26
C SER A 344 3.02 -26.91 -4.35
N GLU A 345 1.88 -27.59 -4.18
CA GLU A 345 1.76 -29.05 -4.27
C GLU A 345 2.12 -29.60 -5.65
N ASN A 346 1.73 -28.90 -6.72
CA ASN A 346 2.04 -29.31 -8.08
C ASN A 346 3.51 -29.06 -8.46
N GLY A 347 4.30 -28.38 -7.60
CA GLY A 347 5.76 -28.26 -7.71
C GLY A 347 6.29 -27.35 -8.83
N VAL A 348 5.43 -26.60 -9.53
CA VAL A 348 5.84 -25.86 -10.75
C VAL A 348 6.09 -24.36 -10.52
N VAL A 349 5.52 -23.73 -9.47
CA VAL A 349 5.47 -22.25 -9.41
C VAL A 349 5.88 -21.62 -8.08
N LEU A 350 5.66 -22.26 -6.92
CA LEU A 350 5.98 -21.68 -5.62
C LEU A 350 6.47 -22.74 -4.62
N SER A 351 7.49 -22.40 -3.85
CA SER A 351 7.89 -23.15 -2.65
C SER A 351 7.03 -22.78 -1.44
N ASP A 352 7.03 -23.63 -0.41
CA ASP A 352 6.38 -23.36 0.88
C ASP A 352 6.81 -22.03 1.50
N GLN A 353 8.10 -21.70 1.38
CA GLN A 353 8.62 -20.42 1.83
C GLN A 353 8.00 -19.27 1.02
N GLU A 354 7.96 -19.38 -0.30
CA GLU A 354 7.39 -18.33 -1.15
C GLU A 354 5.88 -18.16 -0.92
N VAL A 355 5.15 -19.25 -0.65
CA VAL A 355 3.74 -19.17 -0.24
C VAL A 355 3.61 -18.36 1.04
N ARG A 356 4.44 -18.62 2.06
CA ARG A 356 4.45 -17.83 3.30
C ARG A 356 4.75 -16.36 3.05
N GLU A 357 5.73 -16.07 2.21
CA GLU A 357 6.09 -14.70 1.83
C GLU A 357 4.93 -13.97 1.11
N GLN A 358 4.16 -14.66 0.28
CA GLN A 358 2.94 -14.09 -0.32
C GLN A 358 1.83 -13.87 0.71
N VAL A 359 1.63 -14.79 1.65
CA VAL A 359 0.65 -14.64 2.73
C VAL A 359 1.02 -13.45 3.62
N ASP A 360 2.27 -13.33 4.04
CA ASP A 360 2.77 -12.20 4.84
C ASP A 360 2.56 -10.87 4.09
N THR A 361 2.86 -10.84 2.79
CA THR A 361 2.67 -9.67 1.93
C THR A 361 1.21 -9.25 1.83
N ILE A 362 0.31 -10.18 1.46
CA ILE A 362 -1.11 -9.87 1.30
C ILE A 362 -1.74 -9.50 2.64
N MET A 363 -1.37 -10.20 3.72
CA MET A 363 -1.84 -9.89 5.07
C MET A 363 -1.50 -8.46 5.45
N PHE A 364 -0.27 -8.00 5.25
CA PHE A 364 0.13 -6.63 5.52
C PHE A 364 -0.59 -5.63 4.61
N GLU A 365 -0.42 -5.74 3.29
CA GLU A 365 -0.89 -4.74 2.33
C GLU A 365 -2.41 -4.62 2.29
N GLY A 366 -3.12 -5.72 2.54
CA GLY A 366 -4.57 -5.83 2.41
C GLY A 366 -5.37 -5.24 3.58
N HIS A 367 -4.76 -5.04 4.75
CA HIS A 367 -5.46 -4.47 5.92
C HIS A 367 -5.04 -3.03 6.21
N ASP A 368 -3.74 -2.75 6.39
CA ASP A 368 -3.22 -1.48 6.93
C ASP A 368 -3.62 -0.28 6.05
N THR A 369 -3.51 -0.44 4.73
CA THR A 369 -3.92 0.58 3.74
C THR A 369 -5.41 0.89 3.79
N THR A 370 -6.26 -0.13 3.90
CA THR A 370 -7.72 0.04 3.95
C THR A 370 -8.20 0.55 5.29
N ALA A 371 -7.52 0.20 6.38
CA ALA A 371 -7.80 0.74 7.70
C ALA A 371 -7.51 2.25 7.75
N ALA A 372 -6.37 2.69 7.20
CA ALA A 372 -6.06 4.10 7.05
C ALA A 372 -7.11 4.82 6.18
N GLY A 373 -7.44 4.26 5.01
CA GLY A 373 -8.43 4.82 4.09
C GLY A 373 -9.82 4.99 4.71
N SER A 374 -10.34 3.97 5.40
CA SER A 374 -11.63 4.07 6.09
C SER A 374 -11.59 5.01 7.29
N SER A 375 -10.47 5.09 8.00
CA SER A 375 -10.31 5.99 9.16
C SER A 375 -10.31 7.46 8.72
N PHE A 376 -9.55 7.81 7.67
CA PHE A 376 -9.61 9.16 7.09
C PHE A 376 -11.00 9.49 6.57
N PHE A 377 -11.66 8.55 5.87
CA PHE A 377 -13.02 8.75 5.38
C PHE A 377 -13.98 9.09 6.52
N LEU A 378 -13.95 8.34 7.63
CA LEU A 378 -14.84 8.57 8.77
C LEU A 378 -14.55 9.92 9.45
N CYS A 379 -13.27 10.30 9.59
CA CYS A 379 -12.91 11.65 10.07
C CYS A 379 -13.43 12.75 9.15
N LEU A 380 -13.33 12.57 7.83
CA LEU A 380 -13.84 13.52 6.83
C LEU A 380 -15.35 13.64 6.85
N MET A 381 -16.09 12.52 6.94
CA MET A 381 -17.54 12.56 7.14
C MET A 381 -17.89 13.27 8.45
N GLY A 382 -17.05 13.11 9.48
CA GLY A 382 -17.17 13.82 10.75
C GLY A 382 -16.97 15.33 10.67
N ALA A 383 -16.13 15.80 9.75
CA ALA A 383 -15.82 17.20 9.53
C ALA A 383 -16.78 17.88 8.53
N HIS A 384 -17.25 17.15 7.53
CA HIS A 384 -18.10 17.64 6.43
C HIS A 384 -19.53 17.08 6.53
N LYS A 385 -20.34 17.73 7.37
CA LYS A 385 -21.69 17.25 7.72
C LYS A 385 -22.67 17.28 6.54
N ASP A 386 -22.56 18.29 5.70
CA ASP A 386 -23.34 18.42 4.47
C ASP A 386 -23.05 17.27 3.48
N ILE A 387 -21.80 16.85 3.39
CA ILE A 387 -21.40 15.73 2.55
C ILE A 387 -21.84 14.40 3.16
N GLN A 388 -21.68 14.25 4.48
CA GLN A 388 -22.19 13.06 5.19
C GLN A 388 -23.69 12.87 4.95
N GLU A 389 -24.48 13.94 4.98
CA GLU A 389 -25.93 13.86 4.76
C GLU A 389 -26.25 13.41 3.32
N LYS A 390 -25.57 13.93 2.31
CA LYS A 390 -25.73 13.46 0.92
C LYS A 390 -25.39 11.97 0.74
N VAL A 391 -24.36 11.46 1.44
CA VAL A 391 -24.06 10.02 1.45
C VAL A 391 -25.21 9.25 2.10
N VAL A 392 -25.77 9.76 3.19
CA VAL A 392 -26.88 9.10 3.91
C VAL A 392 -28.16 9.11 3.08
N GLU A 393 -28.46 10.20 2.37
CA GLU A 393 -29.58 10.30 1.42
C GLU A 393 -29.44 9.25 0.31
N GLU A 394 -28.24 9.10 -0.28
CA GLU A 394 -27.97 8.03 -1.24
C GLU A 394 -28.23 6.65 -0.63
N LEU A 395 -27.69 6.38 0.56
CA LEU A 395 -27.88 5.09 1.23
C LEU A 395 -29.34 4.84 1.57
N TYR A 396 -30.08 5.86 1.99
CA TYR A 396 -31.51 5.77 2.25
C TYR A 396 -32.30 5.46 0.97
N SER A 397 -31.90 6.01 -0.18
CA SER A 397 -32.55 5.67 -1.46
C SER A 397 -32.37 4.19 -1.87
N ILE A 398 -31.29 3.54 -1.41
CA ILE A 398 -30.96 2.15 -1.73
C ILE A 398 -31.58 1.15 -0.73
N PHE A 399 -31.58 1.50 0.56
CA PHE A 399 -31.97 0.58 1.63
C PHE A 399 -33.30 0.92 2.31
N GLY A 400 -33.79 2.16 2.16
CA GLY A 400 -34.87 2.69 2.99
C GLY A 400 -34.60 2.49 4.47
N ASP A 401 -35.61 2.02 5.20
CA ASP A 401 -35.52 1.67 6.63
C ASP A 401 -34.92 0.28 6.89
N SER A 402 -34.51 -0.44 5.85
CA SER A 402 -34.05 -1.83 5.98
C SER A 402 -32.62 -1.92 6.50
N ASP A 403 -32.43 -2.73 7.56
CA ASP A 403 -31.10 -3.15 8.04
C ASP A 403 -30.57 -4.42 7.32
N ARG A 404 -31.12 -4.73 6.14
CA ARG A 404 -30.66 -5.87 5.34
C ARG A 404 -29.18 -5.75 4.99
N PRO A 405 -28.48 -6.89 4.77
CA PRO A 405 -27.09 -6.86 4.32
C PRO A 405 -26.98 -6.17 2.96
N VAL A 406 -25.82 -5.56 2.71
CA VAL A 406 -25.44 -4.99 1.42
C VAL A 406 -25.23 -6.12 0.43
N THR A 407 -25.90 -6.07 -0.72
CA THR A 407 -25.67 -6.96 -1.86
C THR A 407 -24.62 -6.37 -2.79
N PHE A 408 -24.05 -7.20 -3.68
CA PHE A 408 -23.16 -6.69 -4.71
C PHE A 408 -23.82 -5.61 -5.57
N GLN A 409 -25.10 -5.79 -5.93
CA GLN A 409 -25.82 -4.84 -6.78
C GLN A 409 -26.00 -3.47 -6.11
N ASP A 410 -26.25 -3.44 -4.79
CA ASP A 410 -26.32 -2.18 -4.04
C ASP A 410 -25.01 -1.39 -4.15
N THR A 411 -23.87 -2.09 -4.15
CA THR A 411 -22.56 -1.42 -4.25
C THR A 411 -22.37 -0.71 -5.59
N LEU A 412 -23.06 -1.11 -6.66
CA LEU A 412 -23.02 -0.40 -7.95
C LEU A 412 -23.85 0.89 -7.91
N GLN A 413 -24.82 0.98 -7.01
CA GLN A 413 -25.68 2.17 -6.85
C GLN A 413 -25.08 3.21 -5.88
N MET A 414 -24.12 2.83 -5.05
CA MET A 414 -23.38 3.70 -4.13
C MET A 414 -22.37 4.62 -4.87
N LYS A 415 -22.86 5.49 -5.75
CA LYS A 415 -22.05 6.33 -6.65
C LYS A 415 -21.44 7.52 -5.90
N TYR A 416 -22.22 8.23 -5.10
CA TYR A 416 -21.77 9.36 -4.30
C TYR A 416 -20.84 8.91 -3.17
N LEU A 417 -21.15 7.81 -2.49
CA LEU A 417 -20.25 7.18 -1.53
C LEU A 417 -18.91 6.81 -2.17
N GLU A 418 -18.92 6.23 -3.37
CA GLU A 418 -17.68 5.93 -4.11
C GLU A 418 -16.86 7.19 -4.40
N ARG A 419 -17.51 8.27 -4.88
CA ARG A 419 -16.83 9.55 -5.11
C ARG A 419 -16.24 10.14 -3.83
N CYS A 420 -16.92 10.00 -2.69
CA CYS A 420 -16.38 10.41 -1.39
C CYS A 420 -15.17 9.56 -0.95
N ILE A 421 -15.19 8.24 -1.21
CA ILE A 421 -14.04 7.36 -0.99
C ILE A 421 -12.88 7.77 -1.89
N MET A 422 -13.14 8.05 -3.17
CA MET A 422 -12.10 8.49 -4.11
C MET A 422 -11.50 9.84 -3.71
N GLU A 423 -12.31 10.81 -3.30
CA GLU A 423 -11.84 12.09 -2.79
C GLU A 423 -11.04 11.94 -1.49
N THR A 424 -11.43 11.00 -0.63
CA THR A 424 -10.62 10.64 0.55
C THR A 424 -9.25 10.12 0.14
N LEU A 425 -9.18 9.20 -0.82
CA LEU A 425 -7.91 8.64 -1.31
C LEU A 425 -7.09 9.65 -2.12
N ARG A 426 -7.73 10.68 -2.71
CA ARG A 426 -7.04 11.81 -3.33
C ARG A 426 -6.32 12.64 -2.27
N MET A 427 -7.04 13.10 -1.25
CA MET A 427 -6.49 14.00 -0.24
C MET A 427 -5.59 13.29 0.76
N TYR A 428 -5.94 12.07 1.16
CA TYR A 428 -5.23 11.28 2.17
C TYR A 428 -4.91 9.89 1.63
N PRO A 429 -4.07 9.78 0.58
CA PRO A 429 -3.67 8.50 0.04
C PRO A 429 -2.93 7.68 1.12
N PRO A 430 -3.38 6.45 1.43
CA PRO A 430 -2.71 5.63 2.43
C PRO A 430 -1.22 5.41 2.14
N VAL A 431 -0.83 5.34 0.87
CA VAL A 431 0.58 5.27 0.43
C VAL A 431 0.94 6.60 -0.27
N PRO A 432 1.54 7.57 0.45
CA PRO A 432 1.75 8.92 -0.07
C PRO A 432 2.92 9.03 -1.07
N ILE A 433 3.87 8.08 -1.02
CA ILE A 433 5.01 8.00 -1.92
C ILE A 433 5.25 6.54 -2.35
N ILE A 434 5.62 6.34 -3.61
CA ILE A 434 6.15 5.05 -4.09
C ILE A 434 7.42 5.31 -4.89
N SER A 435 8.33 4.33 -4.92
CA SER A 435 9.60 4.50 -5.65
C SER A 435 9.97 3.32 -6.54
N ARG A 436 10.79 3.62 -7.54
CA ARG A 436 11.36 2.69 -8.52
C ARG A 436 12.86 2.94 -8.68
N GLN A 437 13.59 1.91 -9.05
CA GLN A 437 15.00 2.05 -9.43
C GLN A 437 15.13 2.17 -10.95
N LEU A 438 15.81 3.21 -11.44
CA LEU A 438 16.16 3.30 -12.86
C LEU A 438 17.36 2.41 -13.17
N LYS A 439 17.22 1.63 -14.23
CA LYS A 439 18.28 0.77 -14.78
C LYS A 439 18.97 1.39 -15.99
N GLU A 440 18.34 2.37 -16.62
CA GLU A 440 18.84 3.07 -17.79
C GLU A 440 18.46 4.55 -17.74
N ASN A 441 19.06 5.35 -18.62
CA ASN A 441 18.74 6.77 -18.74
C ASN A 441 17.37 6.95 -19.41
N VAL A 442 16.53 7.85 -18.88
CA VAL A 442 15.16 8.06 -19.38
C VAL A 442 14.94 9.51 -19.72
N LYS A 443 14.58 9.83 -20.97
CA LYS A 443 14.15 11.17 -21.35
C LYS A 443 12.69 11.36 -20.98
N LEU A 444 12.38 12.47 -20.31
CA LEU A 444 11.00 12.81 -19.93
C LEU A 444 10.23 13.46 -21.08
N PRO A 445 8.91 13.24 -21.20
CA PRO A 445 8.08 13.91 -22.20
C PRO A 445 7.76 15.36 -21.84
N SER A 446 7.74 15.72 -20.55
CA SER A 446 7.45 17.10 -20.10
C SER A 446 8.57 18.10 -20.40
N SER A 447 9.81 17.64 -20.59
CA SER A 447 11.00 18.48 -20.70
C SER A 447 12.16 17.76 -21.39
N ASP A 448 13.20 18.49 -21.81
CA ASP A 448 14.44 17.89 -22.34
C ASP A 448 15.33 17.22 -21.26
N THR A 449 14.79 17.01 -20.06
CA THR A 449 15.50 16.41 -18.94
C THR A 449 15.69 14.91 -19.16
N VAL A 450 16.92 14.44 -18.93
CA VAL A 450 17.26 13.01 -18.93
C VAL A 450 17.54 12.56 -17.50
N LEU A 451 16.74 11.62 -17.02
CA LEU A 451 16.90 10.97 -15.74
C LEU A 451 18.06 9.98 -15.81
N PRO A 452 19.05 10.04 -14.91
CA PRO A 452 20.20 9.15 -14.94
C PRO A 452 19.90 7.74 -14.40
N THR A 453 20.53 6.74 -15.01
CA THR A 453 20.58 5.36 -14.48
C THR A 453 21.13 5.33 -13.05
N GLY A 454 20.61 4.42 -12.23
CA GLY A 454 20.96 4.29 -10.82
C GLY A 454 20.27 5.28 -9.89
N ALA A 455 19.52 6.27 -10.41
CA ALA A 455 18.66 7.12 -9.60
C ALA A 455 17.45 6.36 -9.07
N THR A 456 16.96 6.79 -7.91
CA THR A 456 15.67 6.36 -7.38
C THR A 456 14.61 7.36 -7.77
N ILE A 457 13.62 6.90 -8.51
CA ILE A 457 12.47 7.72 -8.91
C ILE A 457 11.41 7.60 -7.85
N VAL A 458 10.95 8.72 -7.35
CA VAL A 458 9.89 8.86 -6.36
C VAL A 458 8.68 9.45 -7.05
N ILE A 459 7.58 8.71 -7.03
CA ILE A 459 6.27 9.19 -7.45
C ILE A 459 5.57 9.68 -6.19
N ALA A 460 5.47 11.00 -6.08
CA ALA A 460 4.91 11.65 -4.91
C ALA A 460 3.39 11.73 -5.03
N THR A 461 2.70 10.59 -4.85
CA THR A 461 1.23 10.45 -4.97
C THR A 461 0.49 11.57 -4.23
N PHE A 462 0.90 11.88 -3.00
CA PHE A 462 0.30 12.94 -2.19
C PHE A 462 0.37 14.33 -2.85
N LYS A 463 1.46 14.63 -3.56
CA LYS A 463 1.67 15.90 -4.26
C LYS A 463 0.99 15.91 -5.63
N ILE A 464 1.04 14.80 -6.37
CA ILE A 464 0.33 14.64 -7.66
C ILE A 464 -1.16 14.88 -7.47
N HIS A 465 -1.76 14.30 -6.43
CA HIS A 465 -3.18 14.44 -6.10
C HIS A 465 -3.59 15.85 -5.64
N ARG A 466 -2.63 16.75 -5.45
CA ARG A 466 -2.82 18.16 -5.10
C ARG A 466 -2.36 19.11 -6.20
N ASN A 467 -2.14 18.61 -7.41
CA ASN A 467 -1.90 19.47 -8.55
C ASN A 467 -3.18 20.24 -8.88
N GLU A 468 -3.13 21.57 -8.71
CA GLU A 468 -4.25 22.47 -8.93
C GLU A 468 -4.74 22.49 -10.39
N GLU A 469 -3.85 22.21 -11.36
CA GLU A 469 -4.24 22.08 -12.77
C GLU A 469 -5.18 20.87 -12.99
N THR A 470 -5.03 19.82 -12.18
CA THR A 470 -5.86 18.60 -12.27
C THR A 470 -7.07 18.66 -11.33
N PHE A 471 -6.87 19.23 -10.14
CA PHE A 471 -7.86 19.31 -9.07
C PHE A 471 -7.94 20.76 -8.56
N PRO A 472 -8.86 21.57 -9.12
CA PRO A 472 -9.05 22.95 -8.67
C PRO A 472 -9.39 23.00 -7.18
N ASN A 473 -8.78 23.93 -6.44
CA ASN A 473 -8.85 24.00 -4.98
C ASN A 473 -8.45 22.65 -4.33
N PRO A 474 -7.21 22.19 -4.52
CA PRO A 474 -6.81 20.81 -4.21
C PRO A 474 -6.92 20.44 -2.72
N ASP A 475 -6.99 21.42 -1.82
CA ASP A 475 -7.13 21.20 -0.38
C ASP A 475 -8.59 21.27 0.11
N VAL A 476 -9.57 21.46 -0.79
CA VAL A 476 -11.00 21.38 -0.47
C VAL A 476 -11.51 19.97 -0.75
N PHE A 477 -12.18 19.36 0.23
CA PHE A 477 -12.82 18.06 0.05
C PHE A 477 -14.05 18.18 -0.86
N ASN A 478 -13.93 17.72 -2.11
CA ASN A 478 -14.98 17.83 -3.11
C ASN A 478 -15.19 16.53 -3.90
N PRO A 479 -16.21 15.71 -3.56
CA PRO A 479 -16.56 14.49 -4.30
C PRO A 479 -16.91 14.74 -5.79
N ASP A 480 -17.28 15.96 -6.17
CA ASP A 480 -17.56 16.30 -7.57
C ASP A 480 -16.30 16.37 -8.44
N ASN A 481 -15.11 16.25 -7.85
CA ASN A 481 -13.87 15.97 -8.60
C ASN A 481 -13.94 14.63 -9.34
N PHE A 482 -14.78 13.70 -8.89
CA PHE A 482 -14.92 12.36 -9.45
C PHE A 482 -16.25 12.14 -10.19
N LEU A 483 -16.90 13.23 -10.63
CA LEU A 483 -18.00 13.11 -11.60
C LEU A 483 -17.51 12.36 -12.86
N PRO A 484 -18.37 11.55 -13.51
CA PRO A 484 -17.99 10.75 -14.67
C PRO A 484 -17.31 11.57 -15.78
N GLU A 485 -17.88 12.72 -16.12
CA GLU A 485 -17.39 13.62 -17.16
C GLU A 485 -15.99 14.19 -16.85
N LYS A 486 -15.75 14.59 -15.59
CA LYS A 486 -14.44 15.11 -15.17
C LYS A 486 -13.39 14.00 -15.12
N SER A 487 -13.79 12.81 -14.70
CA SER A 487 -12.91 11.64 -14.63
C SER A 487 -12.51 11.16 -16.02
N ALA A 488 -13.44 11.17 -16.97
CA ALA A 488 -13.20 10.80 -18.36
C ALA A 488 -12.17 11.72 -19.04
N SER A 489 -12.21 13.02 -18.77
CA SER A 489 -11.24 13.98 -19.31
C SER A 489 -9.89 14.01 -18.58
N ARG A 490 -9.78 13.37 -17.40
CA ARG A 490 -8.57 13.42 -16.57
C ARG A 490 -7.52 12.45 -17.09
N HIS A 491 -6.27 12.91 -17.11
CA HIS A 491 -5.13 12.04 -17.36
C HIS A 491 -5.06 10.92 -16.30
N TYR A 492 -5.00 9.66 -16.72
CA TYR A 492 -5.07 8.50 -15.83
C TYR A 492 -4.04 8.56 -14.69
N TYR A 493 -2.79 8.88 -15.02
CA TYR A 493 -1.68 9.00 -14.06
C TYR A 493 -1.74 10.23 -13.14
N ALA A 494 -2.77 11.06 -13.23
CA ALA A 494 -2.99 12.19 -12.32
C ALA A 494 -3.75 11.77 -11.05
N TYR A 495 -4.34 10.57 -11.02
CA TYR A 495 -4.97 9.99 -9.85
C TYR A 495 -4.58 8.52 -9.71
N VAL A 496 -3.58 8.25 -8.87
CA VAL A 496 -2.94 6.93 -8.71
C VAL A 496 -2.87 6.48 -7.24
N PRO A 497 -3.97 6.52 -6.46
CA PRO A 497 -3.95 6.03 -5.07
C PRO A 497 -3.64 4.54 -4.95
N PHE A 498 -3.87 3.79 -6.04
CA PHE A 498 -3.60 2.36 -6.16
C PHE A 498 -2.38 2.08 -7.05
N SER A 499 -1.51 3.07 -7.28
CA SER A 499 -0.47 3.03 -8.33
C SER A 499 -1.13 2.81 -9.72
N ALA A 500 -0.32 2.53 -10.74
CA ALA A 500 -0.74 2.23 -12.10
C ALA A 500 0.25 1.30 -12.80
N GLY A 501 -0.15 0.80 -13.98
CA GLY A 501 0.64 -0.08 -14.85
C GLY A 501 0.90 -1.47 -14.25
N PRO A 502 1.96 -2.20 -14.66
CA PRO A 502 2.19 -3.58 -14.24
C PRO A 502 2.27 -3.75 -12.71
N ARG A 503 2.77 -2.75 -12.00
CA ARG A 503 2.86 -2.72 -10.53
C ARG A 503 1.65 -2.03 -9.87
N SER A 504 0.48 -2.03 -10.53
CA SER A 504 -0.79 -1.57 -9.95
C SER A 504 -1.19 -2.44 -8.74
N CYS A 505 -1.99 -1.88 -7.84
CA CYS A 505 -2.49 -2.61 -6.68
C CYS A 505 -3.38 -3.78 -7.11
N VAL A 506 -2.96 -5.01 -6.79
CA VAL A 506 -3.75 -6.23 -7.07
C VAL A 506 -5.12 -6.22 -6.38
N GLY A 507 -5.17 -5.59 -5.21
CA GLY A 507 -6.35 -5.54 -4.35
C GLY A 507 -7.28 -4.36 -4.60
N ARG A 508 -7.13 -3.56 -5.68
CA ARG A 508 -7.93 -2.34 -5.91
C ARG A 508 -9.44 -2.59 -5.81
N LYS A 509 -9.96 -3.55 -6.59
CA LYS A 509 -11.39 -3.89 -6.63
C LYS A 509 -11.86 -4.46 -5.29
N TYR A 510 -11.04 -5.29 -4.66
CA TYR A 510 -11.29 -5.84 -3.31
C TYR A 510 -11.40 -4.72 -2.26
N ALA A 511 -10.45 -3.77 -2.24
CA ALA A 511 -10.40 -2.66 -1.32
C ALA A 511 -11.61 -1.74 -1.47
N MET A 512 -11.96 -1.36 -2.70
CA MET A 512 -13.12 -0.50 -2.95
C MET A 512 -14.43 -1.19 -2.54
N LEU A 513 -14.63 -2.45 -2.91
CA LEU A 513 -15.83 -3.20 -2.52
C LEU A 513 -15.94 -3.33 -0.99
N LYS A 514 -14.82 -3.67 -0.33
CA LYS A 514 -14.73 -3.74 1.14
C LYS A 514 -15.06 -2.40 1.79
N LEU A 515 -14.46 -1.29 1.33
CA LEU A 515 -14.70 0.04 1.86
C LEU A 515 -16.17 0.46 1.70
N LYS A 516 -16.78 0.25 0.53
CA LYS A 516 -18.20 0.58 0.29
C LYS A 516 -19.12 -0.15 1.27
N ILE A 517 -18.89 -1.44 1.52
CA ILE A 517 -19.73 -2.24 2.45
C ILE A 517 -19.51 -1.81 3.91
N ILE A 518 -18.26 -1.66 4.36
CA ILE A 518 -17.96 -1.25 5.74
C ILE A 518 -18.54 0.14 6.02
N LEU A 519 -18.22 1.11 5.17
CA LEU A 519 -18.56 2.52 5.37
C LEU A 519 -20.07 2.75 5.27
N SER A 520 -20.76 2.11 4.29
CA SER A 520 -22.23 2.18 4.22
C SER A 520 -22.90 1.56 5.44
N THR A 521 -22.38 0.45 5.97
CA THR A 521 -22.92 -0.18 7.18
C THR A 521 -22.75 0.73 8.40
N ILE A 522 -21.59 1.37 8.55
CA ILE A 522 -21.34 2.32 9.65
C ILE A 522 -22.23 3.56 9.52
N LEU A 523 -22.27 4.20 8.35
CA LEU A 523 -23.02 5.44 8.15
C LEU A 523 -24.54 5.26 8.24
N ARG A 524 -25.09 4.08 7.91
CA ARG A 524 -26.50 3.75 8.17
C ARG A 524 -26.82 3.66 9.66
N ASN A 525 -25.84 3.37 10.51
CA ASN A 525 -26.02 3.17 11.95
C ASN A 525 -25.65 4.39 12.80
N PHE A 526 -24.78 5.26 12.31
CA PHE A 526 -24.23 6.36 13.10
C PHE A 526 -24.14 7.67 12.32
N VAL A 527 -24.34 8.76 13.06
CA VAL A 527 -23.81 10.08 12.69
C VAL A 527 -22.39 10.16 13.23
N VAL A 528 -21.43 10.39 12.34
CA VAL A 528 -20.01 10.50 12.70
C VAL A 528 -19.71 11.96 12.98
N HIS A 529 -19.04 12.29 14.09
CA HIS A 529 -18.59 13.63 14.44
C HIS A 529 -17.06 13.63 14.60
N SER A 530 -16.36 14.53 13.91
CA SER A 530 -14.92 14.73 14.14
C SER A 530 -14.72 15.67 15.32
N THR A 531 -13.79 15.36 16.23
CA THR A 531 -13.45 16.24 17.36
C THR A 531 -12.40 17.28 17.01
N VAL A 532 -11.73 17.13 15.86
CA VAL A 532 -10.70 18.03 15.35
C VAL A 532 -11.08 18.46 13.93
N ALA A 533 -11.04 19.77 13.66
CA ALA A 533 -11.30 20.29 12.33
C ALA A 533 -10.21 19.85 11.34
N GLU A 534 -10.57 19.63 10.09
CA GLU A 534 -9.67 19.11 9.05
C GLU A 534 -8.39 19.94 8.89
N LYS A 535 -8.53 21.28 8.92
CA LYS A 535 -7.40 22.22 8.83
C LYS A 535 -6.35 22.06 9.94
N ASP A 536 -6.73 21.48 11.07
CA ASP A 536 -5.88 21.31 12.26
C ASP A 536 -5.24 19.92 12.30
N TRP A 537 -5.48 19.07 11.29
CA TRP A 537 -4.89 17.74 11.23
C TRP A 537 -3.39 17.80 10.98
N LYS A 538 -2.65 17.11 11.85
CA LYS A 538 -1.21 16.93 11.70
C LYS A 538 -0.93 15.57 11.11
N LEU A 539 -0.45 15.57 9.88
CA LEU A 539 -0.16 14.35 9.13
C LEU A 539 1.27 13.88 9.37
N GLN A 540 1.45 12.58 9.50
CA GLN A 540 2.76 11.94 9.48
C GLN A 540 2.77 10.86 8.40
N ALA A 541 3.85 10.80 7.63
CA ALA A 541 4.03 9.81 6.57
C ALA A 541 5.02 8.76 7.04
N ASP A 542 4.51 7.70 7.65
CA ASP A 542 5.29 6.56 8.07
C ASP A 542 5.51 5.63 6.86
N ILE A 543 5.18 4.34 7.01
CA ILE A 543 4.97 3.46 5.84
C ILE A 543 3.65 3.79 5.14
N ILE A 544 2.64 4.13 5.94
CA ILE A 544 1.35 4.67 5.48
C ILE A 544 1.13 6.08 6.03
N LEU A 545 0.25 6.84 5.39
CA LEU A 545 -0.18 8.15 5.89
C LEU A 545 -1.07 7.98 7.12
N LYS A 546 -0.77 8.72 8.19
CA LYS A 546 -1.53 8.72 9.45
C LYS A 546 -1.68 10.13 10.00
N ARG A 547 -2.53 10.28 11.00
CA ARG A 547 -2.63 11.46 11.85
C ARG A 547 -1.79 11.27 13.11
N THR A 548 -1.06 12.30 13.56
CA THR A 548 -0.25 12.23 14.78
C THR A 548 -1.09 12.08 16.04
N ASP A 549 -2.33 12.57 16.02
CA ASP A 549 -3.26 12.58 17.13
C ASP A 549 -4.25 11.41 17.12
N GLY A 550 -4.04 10.44 16.20
CA GLY A 550 -4.97 9.35 15.95
C GLY A 550 -6.20 9.78 15.15
N PHE A 551 -7.13 8.86 14.94
CA PHE A 551 -8.35 9.10 14.16
C PHE A 551 -9.54 9.29 15.10
N LYS A 552 -9.45 10.31 15.95
CA LYS A 552 -10.44 10.58 17.00
C LYS A 552 -11.77 11.04 16.43
N ILE A 553 -12.83 10.34 16.80
CA ILE A 553 -14.22 10.68 16.45
C ILE A 553 -15.16 10.42 17.63
N VAL A 554 -16.36 10.99 17.55
CA VAL A 554 -17.52 10.63 18.37
C VAL A 554 -18.60 10.07 17.45
N LEU A 555 -19.24 8.98 17.87
CA LEU A 555 -20.37 8.39 17.16
C LEU A 555 -21.66 8.65 17.92
N GLU A 556 -22.66 9.14 17.20
CA GLU A 556 -24.03 9.25 17.70
C GLU A 556 -24.89 8.22 16.96
N PRO A 557 -25.61 7.32 17.66
CA PRO A 557 -26.52 6.40 17.01
C PRO A 557 -27.56 7.14 16.17
N ARG A 558 -27.75 6.75 14.91
CA ARG A 558 -28.90 7.23 14.15
C ARG A 558 -30.15 6.67 14.81
N LYS A 559 -31.15 7.53 15.01
CA LYS A 559 -32.49 7.05 15.38
C LYS A 559 -32.87 6.00 14.34
N SER A 560 -33.11 4.77 14.81
CA SER A 560 -33.75 3.77 13.99
C SER A 560 -34.99 4.42 13.38
N LEU A 561 -35.08 4.49 12.06
CA LEU A 561 -36.30 4.91 11.38
C LEU A 561 -37.45 3.92 11.65
N VAL A 562 -37.17 2.81 12.35
CA VAL A 562 -38.09 1.71 12.69
C VAL A 562 -38.76 1.86 14.06
N LYS A 563 -38.74 3.03 14.73
CA LYS A 563 -39.51 3.23 15.98
C LYS A 563 -40.21 4.59 16.06
N SER A 564 -41.26 4.76 15.26
CA SER A 564 -42.37 5.69 15.57
C SER A 564 -43.70 5.16 15.01
N ALA A 565 -44.10 3.98 15.46
CA ALA A 565 -45.47 3.49 15.41
C ALA A 565 -45.63 2.47 16.54
N ALA A 566 -45.93 2.97 17.73
CA ALA A 566 -46.45 2.19 18.85
C ALA A 566 -47.76 2.83 19.27
#